data_AF-A0A7S2T5A5-F1
#
_entry.id   AF-A0A7S2T5A5-F1
#
_cell.length_a   1.000
_cell.length_b   1.000
_cell.length_c   1.000
_cell.angle_alpha   90.00
_cell.angle_beta   90.00
_cell.angle_gamma   90.00
#
_symmetry.space_group_name_H-M   'P 1'
#
loop_
_entity.id
_entity.type
_entity.pdbx_description
1 polymer ?
#
loop_
_entity_poly.entity_id
_entity_poly.type
_entity_poly.pdbx_seq_one_letter_code
_entity_poly.pdbx_strand_id
1 'polypeptide(L)'
;MNTTCRTKTLHNTTSGPSHHRRRLRTQALHRHQHQHQHQHHQHQRGEAVGLAATRNRKERKGPHTPFQGTKRSQTFGLIARARMDKVEGEQEQDQAQLIDGKAIAETIRGEIRDEVARLKEESGGRFEPGLAVVLVGERKDSQTYVRSKKKGCEEAGIKSFGTDLPETATEEEVLAVVREYNADPRVHGILVQLPLPSHMDEEKILMAISIEKDVDGFHPENIGKLAMRGRDPDFVCCTPKGSVELLERSNIPIAGKSAVVVGRSNIVGTPAAMLLQRRNATVTVVHSRTPNPEKYIREADIVIAACGVANFVRGDWLKPGCAVIDVGINAVDDPTKKRGYRLVGDVCFEEAVKVAGQITPVPGGVGPMTIAMLLQNTLEGAKKAYEQGK
;
A
#
# COMPACT_ATOMS: atom_id res chain seq x y z
N MET A 1 35.37 -13.50 -78.68
CA MET A 1 35.66 -12.04 -78.73
C MET A 1 35.21 -11.50 -77.38
N ASN A 2 36.04 -11.28 -76.35
CA ASN A 2 37.31 -10.51 -76.29
C ASN A 2 37.12 -9.13 -76.95
N THR A 3 37.31 -7.97 -76.29
CA THR A 3 38.29 -7.58 -75.23
C THR A 3 37.68 -6.60 -74.20
N THR A 4 37.99 -6.64 -72.90
CA THR A 4 39.00 -5.80 -72.15
C THR A 4 39.05 -4.31 -72.54
N CYS A 5 39.24 -3.32 -71.66
CA CYS A 5 39.70 -3.25 -70.25
C CYS A 5 39.05 -1.99 -69.57
N ARG A 6 39.41 -1.41 -68.40
CA ARG A 6 40.55 -1.51 -67.45
C ARG A 6 40.09 -1.10 -66.02
N THR A 7 40.97 -1.16 -65.02
CA THR A 7 40.73 -0.90 -63.57
C THR A 7 41.17 0.48 -63.07
N LYS A 8 40.60 0.93 -61.94
CA LYS A 8 41.32 1.68 -60.89
C LYS A 8 40.66 1.54 -59.51
N THR A 9 41.44 1.09 -58.53
CA THR A 9 41.12 0.97 -57.09
C THR A 9 41.35 2.30 -56.36
N LEU A 10 40.65 2.57 -55.24
CA LEU A 10 41.23 3.13 -54.00
C LEU A 10 40.20 3.28 -52.84
N HIS A 11 40.60 2.74 -51.68
CA HIS A 11 40.28 3.05 -50.27
C HIS A 11 38.87 3.41 -49.74
N ASN A 12 38.32 2.48 -48.96
CA ASN A 12 38.11 2.56 -47.49
C ASN A 12 37.59 3.87 -46.87
N THR A 13 36.37 3.84 -46.29
CA THR A 13 36.15 4.05 -44.84
C THR A 13 34.70 3.79 -44.45
N THR A 14 34.47 2.80 -43.58
CA THR A 14 33.20 2.62 -42.84
C THR A 14 33.23 3.43 -41.54
N SER A 15 32.32 4.39 -41.37
CA SER A 15 32.14 5.15 -40.13
C SER A 15 30.75 4.88 -39.52
N GLY A 16 30.73 4.07 -38.45
CA GLY A 16 29.50 3.73 -37.72
C GLY A 16 29.17 4.69 -36.57
N PRO A 17 27.90 4.78 -36.13
CA PRO A 17 27.48 5.67 -35.04
C PRO A 17 27.67 5.04 -33.65
N SER A 18 28.92 4.89 -33.19
CA SER A 18 29.23 4.11 -31.97
C SER A 18 29.90 4.86 -30.79
N HIS A 19 30.31 6.12 -30.95
CA HIS A 19 31.04 6.85 -29.90
C HIS A 19 30.20 7.76 -28.99
N HIS A 20 29.11 8.38 -29.48
CA HIS A 20 28.37 9.36 -28.66
C HIS A 20 27.46 8.69 -27.60
N ARG A 21 26.73 7.62 -27.98
CA ARG A 21 25.91 6.82 -27.04
C ARG A 21 26.74 6.09 -25.98
N ARG A 22 28.01 5.73 -26.27
CA ARG A 22 28.90 5.12 -25.27
C ARG A 22 29.33 6.13 -24.20
N ARG A 23 29.76 7.36 -24.58
CA ARG A 23 30.21 8.39 -23.62
C ARG A 23 29.13 8.78 -22.59
N LEU A 24 27.87 8.90 -23.01
CA LEU A 24 26.77 9.23 -22.10
C LEU A 24 26.51 8.09 -21.08
N ARG A 25 26.57 6.82 -21.51
CA ARG A 25 26.48 5.68 -20.58
C ARG A 25 27.64 5.65 -19.58
N THR A 26 28.89 5.92 -19.98
CA THR A 26 30.02 5.91 -19.03
C THR A 26 29.96 7.04 -18.02
N GLN A 27 29.50 8.24 -18.42
CA GLN A 27 29.34 9.38 -17.51
C GLN A 27 28.20 9.18 -16.51
N ALA A 28 27.08 8.55 -16.90
CA ALA A 28 26.01 8.18 -15.97
C ALA A 28 26.49 7.15 -14.93
N LEU A 29 27.19 6.10 -15.36
CA LEU A 29 27.74 5.06 -14.47
C LEU A 29 28.75 5.63 -13.46
N HIS A 30 29.64 6.55 -13.87
CA HIS A 30 30.60 7.17 -12.95
C HIS A 30 29.92 8.08 -11.91
N ARG A 31 28.85 8.80 -12.27
CA ARG A 31 28.08 9.60 -11.30
C ARG A 31 27.40 8.72 -10.26
N HIS A 32 26.81 7.60 -10.67
CA HIS A 32 26.15 6.66 -9.76
C HIS A 32 27.13 5.99 -8.78
N GLN A 33 28.33 5.61 -9.25
CA GLN A 33 29.36 5.03 -8.37
C GLN A 33 29.90 6.03 -7.34
N HIS A 34 30.14 7.29 -7.73
CA HIS A 34 30.58 8.32 -6.77
C HIS A 34 29.51 8.67 -5.73
N GLN A 35 28.22 8.67 -6.07
CA GLN A 35 27.14 8.88 -5.10
C GLN A 35 27.04 7.75 -4.07
N HIS A 36 27.12 6.48 -4.49
CA HIS A 36 27.12 5.35 -3.54
C HIS A 36 28.34 5.34 -2.62
N GLN A 37 29.54 5.68 -3.12
CA GLN A 37 30.74 5.76 -2.27
C GLN A 37 30.63 6.87 -1.22
N HIS A 38 30.08 8.04 -1.57
CA HIS A 38 29.87 9.11 -0.60
C HIS A 38 28.83 8.76 0.47
N GLN A 39 27.74 8.07 0.12
CA GLN A 39 26.75 7.61 1.10
C GLN A 39 27.34 6.56 2.07
N HIS A 40 28.11 5.59 1.58
CA HIS A 40 28.77 4.60 2.44
C HIS A 40 29.78 5.22 3.42
N HIS A 41 30.56 6.23 2.99
CA HIS A 41 31.49 6.92 3.88
C HIS A 41 30.80 7.84 4.91
N GLN A 42 29.63 8.39 4.61
CA GLN A 42 28.84 9.12 5.62
C GLN A 42 28.24 8.18 6.67
N HIS A 43 27.75 6.99 6.27
CA HIS A 43 27.21 6.01 7.21
C HIS A 43 28.28 5.49 8.19
N GLN A 44 29.45 5.10 7.70
CA GLN A 44 30.55 4.60 8.56
C GLN A 44 31.10 5.65 9.54
N ARG A 45 30.98 6.96 9.24
CA ARG A 45 31.36 8.02 10.19
C ARG A 45 30.30 8.28 11.27
N GLY A 46 29.04 7.90 11.05
CA GLY A 46 27.98 8.02 12.05
C GLY A 46 28.11 6.99 13.18
N GLU A 47 28.42 5.74 12.85
CA GLU A 47 28.48 4.63 13.82
C GLU A 47 29.70 4.73 14.77
N ALA A 48 30.81 5.32 14.32
CA ALA A 48 32.03 5.46 15.11
C ALA A 48 31.94 6.46 16.28
N VAL A 49 30.90 7.32 16.33
CA VAL A 49 30.73 8.35 17.36
C VAL A 49 29.83 7.88 18.52
N GLY A 50 29.06 6.80 18.33
CA GLY A 50 28.11 6.28 19.33
C GLY A 50 28.71 5.37 20.42
N LEU A 51 29.99 4.97 20.31
CA LEU A 51 30.61 3.91 21.11
C LEU A 51 31.77 4.40 22.01
N ALA A 52 31.60 5.56 22.66
CA ALA A 52 32.61 6.13 23.54
C ALA A 52 32.06 6.91 24.76
N ALA A 53 30.98 6.43 25.41
CA ALA A 53 30.29 7.19 26.46
C ALA A 53 29.81 6.41 27.71
N THR A 54 30.41 5.28 28.07
CA THR A 54 30.11 4.58 29.34
C THR A 54 31.33 3.95 30.02
N ARG A 55 32.06 4.72 30.84
CA ARG A 55 32.92 4.18 31.92
C ARG A 55 33.23 5.24 32.99
N ASN A 56 33.34 4.77 34.24
CA ASN A 56 33.74 5.48 35.46
C ASN A 56 32.75 6.49 36.08
N ARG A 57 32.10 6.08 37.18
CA ARG A 57 32.30 6.76 38.47
C ARG A 57 32.25 5.78 39.64
N LYS A 58 33.20 5.92 40.56
CA LYS A 58 33.39 5.05 41.74
C LYS A 58 32.56 5.49 42.95
N GLU A 59 32.42 4.54 43.87
CA GLU A 59 31.86 4.58 45.22
C GLU A 59 32.22 5.82 46.08
N ARG A 60 31.36 6.12 47.06
CA ARG A 60 31.74 6.55 48.44
C ARG A 60 30.64 6.16 49.44
N LYS A 61 31.01 5.85 50.69
CA LYS A 61 30.15 5.26 51.73
C LYS A 61 29.85 6.24 52.89
N GLY A 62 28.62 6.17 53.41
CA GLY A 62 28.25 6.38 54.83
C GLY A 62 28.01 7.82 55.36
N PRO A 63 27.51 7.97 56.61
CA PRO A 63 26.33 7.26 57.16
C PRO A 63 25.42 8.08 58.14
N HIS A 64 24.30 7.46 58.54
CA HIS A 64 23.56 7.61 59.83
C HIS A 64 22.70 8.86 60.24
N THR A 65 21.38 8.74 60.00
CA THR A 65 20.26 8.85 61.00
C THR A 65 19.97 10.23 61.70
N PRO A 66 18.93 10.41 62.57
CA PRO A 66 17.78 11.28 62.23
C PRO A 66 17.46 12.37 63.31
N PHE A 67 16.41 13.20 63.15
CA PHE A 67 15.60 13.68 64.31
C PHE A 67 14.27 14.40 63.96
N GLN A 68 13.44 14.50 65.00
CA GLN A 68 12.14 15.18 65.21
C GLN A 68 12.14 16.66 64.75
N GLY A 69 11.04 17.39 64.48
CA GLY A 69 9.61 17.21 64.75
C GLY A 69 9.11 18.08 65.92
N THR A 70 8.34 19.18 65.68
CA THR A 70 7.23 19.69 66.56
C THR A 70 6.57 21.02 66.12
N LYS A 71 5.22 20.99 66.04
CA LYS A 71 4.20 21.94 66.57
C LYS A 71 4.43 23.46 66.69
N ARG A 72 3.53 24.25 66.06
CA ARG A 72 2.67 25.37 66.59
C ARG A 72 2.11 26.19 65.39
N SER A 73 0.96 26.88 65.41
CA SER A 73 -0.08 27.15 66.43
C SER A 73 -1.45 27.38 65.76
N GLN A 74 -2.53 27.38 66.54
CA GLN A 74 -3.88 27.86 66.20
C GLN A 74 -3.87 29.40 65.91
N THR A 75 -4.90 30.08 65.37
CA THR A 75 -6.31 30.12 65.83
C THR A 75 -7.24 30.92 64.88
N PHE A 76 -8.58 30.66 64.94
CA PHE A 76 -9.73 31.45 64.42
C PHE A 76 -9.82 31.74 62.89
N GLY A 77 -11.00 31.74 62.24
CA GLY A 77 -12.35 31.33 62.69
C GLY A 77 -13.47 31.68 61.68
N LEU A 78 -14.54 30.88 61.70
CA LEU A 78 -15.92 31.11 61.19
C LEU A 78 -16.25 31.21 59.67
N ILE A 79 -17.24 30.36 59.31
CA ILE A 79 -18.32 30.53 58.31
C ILE A 79 -17.94 30.62 56.81
N ALA A 80 -18.14 29.50 56.09
CA ALA A 80 -19.02 29.48 54.91
C ALA A 80 -19.54 28.04 54.67
N ARG A 81 -20.84 27.88 54.42
CA ARG A 81 -21.46 26.62 53.99
C ARG A 81 -21.37 26.50 52.46
N ALA A 82 -21.33 25.25 51.99
CA ALA A 82 -21.72 24.80 50.66
C ALA A 82 -20.99 25.40 49.45
N ARG A 83 -20.02 24.62 48.93
CA ARG A 83 -20.01 24.14 47.54
C ARG A 83 -19.25 22.81 47.48
N MET A 84 -20.00 21.72 47.37
CA MET A 84 -19.47 20.51 46.74
C MET A 84 -19.56 20.75 45.24
N ASP A 85 -18.53 21.40 44.69
CA ASP A 85 -18.42 21.50 43.24
C ASP A 85 -18.09 20.09 42.73
N LYS A 86 -19.08 19.46 42.09
CA LYS A 86 -18.90 18.24 41.30
C LYS A 86 -17.78 18.50 40.30
N VAL A 87 -16.62 17.88 40.50
CA VAL A 87 -15.70 17.58 39.39
C VAL A 87 -16.26 16.36 38.66
N GLU A 88 -17.45 16.51 38.10
CA GLU A 88 -17.86 15.72 36.94
C GLU A 88 -17.22 16.38 35.74
N GLY A 89 -15.92 16.12 35.57
CA GLY A 89 -15.31 16.26 34.27
C GLY A 89 -15.99 15.25 33.36
N GLU A 90 -16.93 15.72 32.55
CA GLU A 90 -17.40 15.00 31.38
C GLU A 90 -16.14 14.65 30.58
N GLN A 91 -15.76 13.37 30.59
CA GLN A 91 -14.79 12.87 29.64
C GLN A 91 -15.48 13.00 28.29
N GLU A 92 -15.12 14.03 27.52
CA GLU A 92 -15.30 14.01 26.07
C GLU A 92 -14.77 12.65 25.60
N GLN A 93 -15.69 11.76 25.22
CA GLN A 93 -15.35 10.49 24.60
C GLN A 93 -14.83 10.85 23.22
N ASP A 94 -13.53 11.14 23.17
CA ASP A 94 -12.80 11.55 21.98
C ASP A 94 -12.95 10.42 20.95
N GLN A 95 -13.84 10.64 19.99
CA GLN A 95 -14.19 9.63 18.99
C GLN A 95 -13.01 9.45 18.04
N ALA A 96 -12.77 8.20 17.65
CA ALA A 96 -11.68 7.84 16.76
C ALA A 96 -11.65 8.74 15.52
N GLN A 97 -10.50 9.35 15.24
CA GLN A 97 -10.33 10.19 14.06
C GLN A 97 -10.57 9.35 12.80
N LEU A 98 -11.42 9.85 11.90
CA LEU A 98 -11.72 9.14 10.66
C LEU A 98 -10.56 9.26 9.67
N ILE A 99 -10.07 8.10 9.23
CA ILE A 99 -9.13 7.97 8.12
C ILE A 99 -9.94 8.05 6.82
N ASP A 100 -10.06 9.24 6.24
CA ASP A 100 -10.76 9.46 4.97
C ASP A 100 -9.94 8.95 3.77
N GLY A 101 -10.08 7.65 3.50
CA GLY A 101 -9.43 7.00 2.37
C GLY A 101 -9.95 7.46 1.01
N LYS A 102 -11.10 8.13 0.93
CA LYS A 102 -11.59 8.76 -0.31
C LYS A 102 -10.78 10.03 -0.59
N ALA A 103 -10.61 10.91 0.40
CA ALA A 103 -9.81 12.11 0.28
C ALA A 103 -8.33 11.79 0.01
N ILE A 104 -7.75 10.81 0.71
CA ILE A 104 -6.37 10.37 0.47
C ILE A 104 -6.23 9.79 -0.96
N ALA A 105 -7.17 8.97 -1.42
CA ALA A 105 -7.16 8.44 -2.79
C ALA A 105 -7.33 9.53 -3.86
N GLU A 106 -8.09 10.60 -3.58
CA GLU A 106 -8.23 11.76 -4.48
C GLU A 106 -6.90 12.53 -4.61
N THR A 107 -6.21 12.79 -3.49
CA THR A 107 -4.86 13.39 -3.49
C THR A 107 -3.88 12.55 -4.32
N ILE A 108 -3.83 11.23 -4.10
CA ILE A 108 -2.92 10.32 -4.81
C ILE A 108 -3.21 10.30 -6.33
N ARG A 109 -4.48 10.34 -6.75
CA ARG A 109 -4.80 10.43 -8.19
C ARG A 109 -4.36 11.77 -8.79
N GLY A 110 -4.39 12.86 -8.02
CA GLY A 110 -3.79 14.13 -8.41
C GLY A 110 -2.27 14.05 -8.60
N GLU A 111 -1.56 13.46 -7.64
CA GLU A 111 -0.11 13.23 -7.71
C GLU A 111 0.29 12.38 -8.94
N ILE A 112 -0.46 11.30 -9.20
CA ILE A 112 -0.26 10.45 -10.39
C ILE A 112 -0.48 11.25 -11.67
N ARG A 113 -1.59 12.01 -11.78
CA ARG A 113 -1.88 12.84 -12.96
C ARG A 113 -0.75 13.82 -13.28
N ASP A 114 -0.27 14.52 -12.26
CA ASP A 114 0.74 15.57 -12.43
C ASP A 114 2.10 14.96 -12.82
N GLU A 115 2.44 13.79 -12.26
CA GLU A 115 3.62 13.02 -12.64
C GLU A 115 3.52 12.41 -14.05
N VAL A 116 2.35 11.92 -14.46
CA VAL A 116 2.09 11.45 -15.84
C VAL A 116 2.25 12.59 -16.84
N ALA A 117 1.68 13.76 -16.55
CA ALA A 117 1.80 14.95 -17.39
C ALA A 117 3.26 15.38 -17.56
N ARG A 118 4.01 15.47 -16.45
CA ARG A 118 5.44 15.81 -16.44
C ARG A 118 6.27 14.85 -17.29
N LEU A 119 6.11 13.54 -17.10
CA LEU A 119 6.86 12.53 -17.85
C LEU A 119 6.48 12.49 -19.33
N LYS A 120 5.21 12.75 -19.65
CA LYS A 120 4.74 12.89 -21.04
C LYS A 120 5.39 14.09 -21.73
N GLU A 121 5.53 15.22 -21.06
CA GLU A 121 6.26 16.38 -21.57
C GLU A 121 7.76 16.08 -21.75
N GLU A 122 8.45 15.61 -20.70
CA GLU A 122 9.89 15.31 -20.71
C GLU A 122 10.29 14.26 -21.76
N SER A 123 9.40 13.31 -22.06
CA SER A 123 9.63 12.27 -23.06
C SER A 123 9.36 12.71 -24.50
N GLY A 124 8.84 13.92 -24.73
CA GLY A 124 8.39 14.39 -26.04
C GLY A 124 7.09 13.72 -26.51
N GLY A 125 6.18 13.44 -25.59
CA GLY A 125 4.88 12.80 -25.85
C GLY A 125 4.90 11.27 -25.92
N ARG A 126 6.06 10.63 -25.73
CA ARG A 126 6.23 9.16 -25.88
C ARG A 126 5.84 8.37 -24.64
N PHE A 127 5.87 8.98 -23.46
CA PHE A 127 5.43 8.36 -22.22
C PHE A 127 3.90 8.46 -22.10
N GLU A 128 3.20 7.37 -22.35
CA GLU A 128 1.75 7.26 -22.21
C GLU A 128 1.41 5.94 -21.50
N PRO A 129 1.23 5.94 -20.15
CA PRO A 129 0.86 4.75 -19.40
C PRO A 129 -0.47 4.17 -19.86
N GLY A 130 -0.60 2.84 -19.82
CA GLY A 130 -1.76 2.13 -20.34
C GLY A 130 -2.21 1.01 -19.41
N LEU A 131 -3.48 1.01 -19.02
CA LEU A 131 -4.11 -0.04 -18.22
C LEU A 131 -5.16 -0.78 -19.06
N ALA A 132 -4.97 -2.07 -19.25
CA ALA A 132 -5.94 -2.97 -19.85
C ALA A 132 -6.81 -3.65 -18.78
N VAL A 133 -8.11 -3.71 -19.00
CA VAL A 133 -9.09 -4.35 -18.10
C VAL A 133 -9.90 -5.39 -18.85
N VAL A 134 -9.83 -6.64 -18.42
CA VAL A 134 -10.70 -7.74 -18.90
C VAL A 134 -11.84 -7.91 -17.92
N LEU A 135 -13.08 -7.86 -18.41
CA LEU A 135 -14.30 -8.16 -17.64
C LEU A 135 -14.98 -9.38 -18.27
N VAL A 136 -15.46 -10.31 -17.44
CA VAL A 136 -16.24 -11.46 -17.89
C VAL A 136 -17.60 -11.46 -17.19
N GLY A 137 -18.68 -11.50 -17.96
CA GLY A 137 -20.06 -11.48 -17.46
C GLY A 137 -20.57 -10.11 -17.01
N GLU A 138 -21.81 -10.08 -16.52
CA GLU A 138 -22.58 -8.83 -16.30
C GLU A 138 -22.77 -8.46 -14.82
N ARG A 139 -21.92 -8.99 -13.94
CA ARG A 139 -21.95 -8.72 -12.49
C ARG A 139 -21.96 -7.21 -12.19
N LYS A 140 -23.06 -6.72 -11.58
CA LYS A 140 -23.33 -5.29 -11.36
C LYS A 140 -22.31 -4.60 -10.45
N ASP A 141 -21.76 -5.34 -9.49
CA ASP A 141 -20.63 -4.93 -8.65
C ASP A 141 -19.35 -4.80 -9.48
N SER A 142 -18.96 -5.85 -10.22
CA SER A 142 -17.80 -5.85 -11.13
C SER A 142 -17.86 -4.70 -12.14
N GLN A 143 -18.99 -4.50 -12.83
CA GLN A 143 -19.19 -3.37 -13.75
C GLN A 143 -19.01 -2.01 -13.06
N THR A 144 -19.43 -1.87 -11.80
CA THR A 144 -19.30 -0.62 -11.06
C THR A 144 -17.84 -0.34 -10.69
N TYR A 145 -17.10 -1.37 -10.29
CA TYR A 145 -15.65 -1.28 -10.10
C TYR A 145 -14.91 -0.94 -11.40
N VAL A 146 -15.25 -1.59 -12.52
CA VAL A 146 -14.64 -1.31 -13.84
C VAL A 146 -14.93 0.13 -14.29
N ARG A 147 -16.15 0.65 -14.10
CA ARG A 147 -16.47 2.06 -14.36
C ARG A 147 -15.62 3.01 -13.52
N SER A 148 -15.45 2.73 -12.22
CA SER A 148 -14.59 3.53 -11.34
C SER A 148 -13.11 3.46 -11.74
N LYS A 149 -12.61 2.31 -12.21
CA LYS A 149 -11.25 2.15 -12.75
C LYS A 149 -11.06 2.97 -14.04
N LYS A 150 -11.97 2.85 -15.02
CA LYS A 150 -11.94 3.64 -16.28
C LYS A 150 -11.91 5.15 -15.99
N LYS A 151 -12.80 5.63 -15.12
CA LYS A 151 -12.80 7.04 -14.65
C LYS A 151 -11.49 7.43 -13.95
N GLY A 152 -10.94 6.56 -13.10
CA GLY A 152 -9.67 6.79 -12.43
C GLY A 152 -8.49 6.93 -13.40
N CYS A 153 -8.48 6.14 -14.49
CA CYS A 153 -7.49 6.29 -15.57
C CYS A 153 -7.61 7.65 -16.26
N GLU A 154 -8.83 8.07 -16.61
CA GLU A 154 -9.10 9.38 -17.23
C GLU A 154 -8.64 10.55 -16.33
N GLU A 155 -8.97 10.52 -15.03
CA GLU A 155 -8.51 11.51 -14.03
C GLU A 155 -6.98 11.55 -13.90
N ALA A 156 -6.31 10.41 -14.06
CA ALA A 156 -4.86 10.24 -13.93
C ALA A 156 -4.06 10.44 -15.23
N GLY A 157 -4.72 10.70 -16.37
CA GLY A 157 -4.06 10.79 -17.67
C GLY A 157 -3.54 9.44 -18.21
N ILE A 158 -4.01 8.32 -17.66
CA ILE A 158 -3.64 6.95 -18.06
C ILE A 158 -4.59 6.48 -19.16
N LYS A 159 -4.05 5.86 -20.22
CA LYS A 159 -4.85 5.27 -21.30
C LYS A 159 -5.56 4.01 -20.79
N SER A 160 -6.89 3.97 -20.85
CA SER A 160 -7.64 2.76 -20.55
C SER A 160 -7.92 1.95 -21.83
N PHE A 161 -7.64 0.66 -21.77
CA PHE A 161 -8.06 -0.36 -22.73
C PHE A 161 -9.03 -1.30 -22.00
N GLY A 162 -10.03 -1.85 -22.70
CA GLY A 162 -10.96 -2.76 -22.07
C GLY A 162 -11.61 -3.74 -23.04
N THR A 163 -11.75 -4.98 -22.59
CA THR A 163 -12.45 -6.05 -23.29
C THR A 163 -13.48 -6.65 -22.34
N ASP A 164 -14.76 -6.51 -22.71
CA ASP A 164 -15.89 -7.05 -21.97
C ASP A 164 -16.34 -8.35 -22.70
N LEU A 165 -16.25 -9.50 -22.03
CA LEU A 165 -16.61 -10.83 -22.53
C LEU A 165 -17.93 -11.31 -21.89
N PRO A 166 -18.76 -12.10 -22.59
CA PRO A 166 -19.98 -12.67 -22.02
C PRO A 166 -19.66 -13.67 -20.91
N GLU A 167 -20.62 -13.93 -20.02
CA GLU A 167 -20.47 -14.97 -18.98
C GLU A 167 -20.28 -16.37 -19.58
N THR A 168 -20.78 -16.61 -20.79
CA THR A 168 -20.59 -17.86 -21.55
C THR A 168 -19.23 -17.99 -22.23
N ALA A 169 -18.32 -17.03 -22.07
CA ALA A 169 -16.99 -17.12 -22.65
C ALA A 169 -16.22 -18.34 -22.11
N THR A 170 -15.39 -18.91 -22.96
CA THR A 170 -14.44 -19.97 -22.59
C THR A 170 -13.21 -19.37 -21.92
N GLU A 171 -12.55 -20.18 -21.09
CA GLU A 171 -11.27 -19.82 -20.47
C GLU A 171 -10.20 -19.46 -21.52
N GLU A 172 -10.18 -20.15 -22.67
CA GLU A 172 -9.21 -19.91 -23.75
C GLU A 172 -9.44 -18.56 -24.45
N GLU A 173 -10.68 -18.07 -24.54
CA GLU A 173 -10.96 -16.72 -25.04
C GLU A 173 -10.43 -15.65 -24.08
N VAL A 174 -10.56 -15.85 -22.76
CA VAL A 174 -9.97 -14.95 -21.75
C VAL A 174 -8.44 -14.96 -21.85
N LEU A 175 -7.84 -16.15 -21.95
CA LEU A 175 -6.39 -16.32 -22.13
C LEU A 175 -5.89 -15.68 -23.44
N ALA A 176 -6.67 -15.74 -24.52
CA ALA A 176 -6.33 -15.07 -25.78
C ALA A 176 -6.25 -13.54 -25.63
N VAL A 177 -7.22 -12.92 -24.94
CA VAL A 177 -7.21 -11.48 -24.65
C VAL A 177 -6.03 -11.10 -23.74
N VAL A 178 -5.73 -11.90 -22.72
CA VAL A 178 -4.57 -11.67 -21.84
C VAL A 178 -3.26 -11.75 -22.64
N ARG A 179 -3.12 -12.72 -23.57
CA ARG A 179 -1.95 -12.81 -24.46
C ARG A 179 -1.82 -11.63 -25.43
N GLU A 180 -2.93 -11.10 -25.96
CA GLU A 180 -2.92 -9.89 -26.78
C GLU A 180 -2.39 -8.68 -25.97
N TYR A 181 -2.93 -8.45 -24.78
CA TYR A 181 -2.49 -7.35 -23.91
C TYR A 181 -1.08 -7.53 -23.35
N ASN A 182 -0.60 -8.77 -23.17
CA ASN A 182 0.80 -9.04 -22.87
C ASN A 182 1.71 -8.60 -24.02
N ALA A 183 1.31 -8.84 -25.27
CA ALA A 183 2.09 -8.49 -26.47
C ALA A 183 2.01 -7.00 -26.84
N ASP A 184 0.95 -6.28 -26.48
CA ASP A 184 0.77 -4.86 -26.83
C ASP A 184 1.73 -3.94 -26.05
N PRO A 185 2.67 -3.21 -26.72
CA PRO A 185 3.58 -2.28 -26.05
C PRO A 185 2.88 -1.03 -25.48
N ARG A 186 1.63 -0.75 -25.88
CA ARG A 186 0.84 0.37 -25.32
C ARG A 186 0.26 0.03 -23.94
N VAL A 187 0.19 -1.26 -23.61
CA VAL A 187 -0.34 -1.77 -22.33
C VAL A 187 0.82 -1.98 -21.37
N HIS A 188 0.72 -1.35 -20.21
CA HIS A 188 1.74 -1.33 -19.15
C HIS A 188 1.25 -2.00 -17.86
N GLY A 189 -0.06 -2.17 -17.72
CA GLY A 189 -0.70 -2.98 -16.69
C GLY A 189 -1.91 -3.72 -17.27
N ILE A 190 -2.14 -4.93 -16.78
CA ILE A 190 -3.28 -5.78 -17.11
C ILE A 190 -4.00 -6.14 -15.82
N LEU A 191 -5.34 -6.05 -15.86
CA LEU A 191 -6.22 -6.46 -14.79
C LEU A 191 -7.31 -7.37 -15.34
N VAL A 192 -7.51 -8.53 -14.71
CA VAL A 192 -8.69 -9.38 -14.94
C VAL A 192 -9.65 -9.15 -13.77
N GLN A 193 -10.87 -8.70 -14.06
CA GLN A 193 -11.82 -8.31 -13.02
C GLN A 193 -12.46 -9.56 -12.38
N LEU A 194 -12.01 -9.87 -11.17
CA LEU A 194 -12.57 -10.92 -10.32
C LEU A 194 -13.92 -10.54 -9.69
N PRO A 195 -14.73 -11.52 -9.24
CA PRO A 195 -14.55 -12.96 -9.51
C PRO A 195 -14.99 -13.31 -10.94
N LEU A 196 -14.37 -14.33 -11.50
CA LEU A 196 -14.72 -14.90 -12.80
C LEU A 196 -15.92 -15.88 -12.67
N PRO A 197 -16.53 -16.26 -13.80
CA PRO A 197 -17.52 -17.35 -13.83
C PRO A 197 -16.95 -18.66 -13.27
N SER A 198 -17.77 -19.46 -12.58
CA SER A 198 -17.34 -20.64 -11.82
C SER A 198 -16.82 -21.82 -12.64
N HIS A 199 -16.88 -21.74 -13.98
CA HIS A 199 -16.32 -22.74 -14.90
C HIS A 199 -14.90 -22.43 -15.37
N MET A 200 -14.30 -21.32 -14.91
CA MET A 200 -12.93 -20.91 -15.23
C MET A 200 -11.98 -21.13 -14.06
N ASP A 201 -10.72 -21.47 -14.35
CA ASP A 201 -9.64 -21.47 -13.39
C ASP A 201 -9.06 -20.04 -13.24
N GLU A 202 -9.42 -19.36 -12.14
CA GLU A 202 -8.94 -18.00 -11.83
C GLU A 202 -7.41 -17.96 -11.70
N GLU A 203 -6.79 -18.96 -11.08
CA GLU A 203 -5.34 -19.00 -10.87
C GLU A 203 -4.61 -19.13 -12.22
N LYS A 204 -5.07 -20.02 -13.09
CA LYS A 204 -4.54 -20.18 -14.44
C LYS A 204 -4.63 -18.90 -15.29
N ILE A 205 -5.75 -18.18 -15.21
CA ILE A 205 -5.93 -16.92 -15.93
C ILE A 205 -5.02 -15.81 -15.39
N LEU A 206 -4.92 -15.66 -14.06
CA LEU A 206 -4.04 -14.67 -13.43
C LEU A 206 -2.56 -14.97 -13.69
N MET A 207 -2.16 -16.24 -13.68
CA MET A 207 -0.82 -16.71 -14.03
C MET A 207 -0.44 -16.50 -15.50
N ALA A 208 -1.40 -16.20 -16.38
CA ALA A 208 -1.12 -15.88 -17.78
C ALA A 208 -0.72 -14.40 -17.98
N ILE A 209 -0.92 -13.53 -16.99
CA ILE A 209 -0.49 -12.13 -17.04
C ILE A 209 1.05 -12.08 -16.86
N SER A 210 1.76 -11.35 -17.75
CA SER A 210 3.21 -11.18 -17.58
C SER A 210 3.50 -10.42 -16.29
N ILE A 211 4.54 -10.85 -15.56
CA ILE A 211 4.92 -10.24 -14.28
C ILE A 211 5.23 -8.74 -14.40
N GLU A 212 5.71 -8.29 -15.55
CA GLU A 212 5.97 -6.88 -15.86
C GLU A 212 4.69 -6.04 -16.07
N LYS A 213 3.52 -6.69 -16.18
CA LYS A 213 2.20 -6.08 -16.36
C LYS A 213 1.17 -6.48 -15.28
N ASP A 214 1.53 -7.32 -14.32
CA ASP A 214 0.70 -7.74 -13.17
C ASP A 214 0.50 -6.61 -12.16
N VAL A 215 -0.24 -5.57 -12.55
CA VAL A 215 -0.45 -4.37 -11.71
C VAL A 215 -1.37 -4.61 -10.50
N ASP A 216 -2.09 -5.72 -10.45
CA ASP A 216 -2.76 -6.19 -9.22
C ASP A 216 -1.78 -6.94 -8.28
N GLY A 217 -0.57 -7.26 -8.71
CA GLY A 217 0.49 -7.87 -7.89
C GLY A 217 0.19 -9.30 -7.42
N PHE A 218 -0.67 -10.03 -8.14
CA PHE A 218 -1.13 -11.36 -7.73
C PHE A 218 -0.20 -12.50 -8.18
N HIS A 219 0.74 -12.24 -9.09
CA HIS A 219 1.70 -13.24 -9.56
C HIS A 219 2.55 -13.75 -8.38
N PRO A 220 2.70 -15.07 -8.16
CA PRO A 220 3.40 -15.64 -6.99
C PRO A 220 4.83 -15.14 -6.82
N GLU A 221 5.51 -14.77 -7.90
CA GLU A 221 6.84 -14.16 -7.84
C GLU A 221 6.82 -12.76 -7.19
N ASN A 222 5.75 -11.96 -7.36
CA ASN A 222 5.59 -10.69 -6.65
C ASN A 222 5.44 -10.95 -5.14
N ILE A 223 4.62 -11.91 -4.73
CA ILE A 223 4.50 -12.31 -3.31
C ILE A 223 5.81 -12.90 -2.77
N GLY A 224 6.52 -13.71 -3.56
CA GLY A 224 7.83 -14.27 -3.19
C GLY A 224 8.90 -13.19 -3.01
N LYS A 225 9.01 -12.25 -3.96
CA LYS A 225 9.87 -11.07 -3.83
C LYS A 225 9.50 -10.25 -2.60
N LEU A 226 8.20 -10.03 -2.32
CA LEU A 226 7.71 -9.32 -1.14
C LEU A 226 8.13 -10.01 0.18
N ALA A 227 8.05 -11.35 0.24
CA ALA A 227 8.46 -12.13 1.42
C ALA A 227 9.99 -12.15 1.66
N MET A 228 10.80 -11.95 0.63
CA MET A 228 12.26 -12.05 0.71
C MET A 228 12.94 -10.71 1.07
N ARG A 229 13.79 -10.71 2.11
CA ARG A 229 14.66 -9.57 2.44
C ARG A 229 15.68 -9.34 1.31
N GLY A 230 15.87 -8.08 0.91
CA GLY A 230 16.82 -7.71 -0.16
C GLY A 230 16.33 -8.02 -1.58
N ARG A 231 15.04 -8.32 -1.73
CA ARG A 231 14.30 -8.33 -3.01
C ARG A 231 13.23 -7.26 -2.93
N ASP A 232 12.87 -6.69 -4.06
CA ASP A 232 11.67 -5.85 -4.16
C ASP A 232 10.74 -6.45 -5.22
N PRO A 233 9.43 -6.53 -4.94
CA PRO A 233 8.45 -7.04 -5.89
C PRO A 233 8.29 -6.06 -7.04
N ASP A 234 7.86 -6.56 -8.20
CA ASP A 234 7.60 -5.68 -9.33
C ASP A 234 6.34 -4.85 -9.12
N PHE A 235 5.33 -5.46 -8.51
CA PHE A 235 4.11 -4.82 -8.02
C PHE A 235 3.69 -5.39 -6.67
N VAL A 236 2.95 -4.60 -5.89
CA VAL A 236 2.37 -5.02 -4.61
C VAL A 236 0.86 -4.94 -4.72
N CYS A 237 0.15 -5.94 -4.17
CA CYS A 237 -1.30 -6.00 -4.21
C CYS A 237 -1.96 -4.69 -3.79
N CYS A 238 -2.89 -4.19 -4.61
CA CYS A 238 -3.39 -2.81 -4.51
C CYS A 238 -4.07 -2.52 -3.16
N THR A 239 -4.89 -3.45 -2.66
CA THR A 239 -5.61 -3.31 -1.39
C THR A 239 -4.69 -3.24 -0.16
N PRO A 240 -3.73 -4.17 0.06
CA PRO A 240 -2.78 -4.06 1.18
C PRO A 240 -1.74 -2.94 0.98
N LYS A 241 -1.33 -2.60 -0.26
CA LYS A 241 -0.54 -1.38 -0.55
C LYS A 241 -1.31 -0.14 -0.04
N GLY A 242 -2.60 -0.06 -0.37
CA GLY A 242 -3.49 1.02 0.06
C GLY A 242 -3.73 1.04 1.57
N SER A 243 -3.83 -0.13 2.21
CA SER A 243 -3.98 -0.23 3.67
C SER A 243 -2.76 0.33 4.42
N VAL A 244 -1.55 0.12 3.89
CA VAL A 244 -0.33 0.69 4.47
C VAL A 244 -0.17 2.17 4.12
N GLU A 245 -0.49 2.58 2.89
CA GLU A 245 -0.51 4.00 2.48
C GLU A 245 -1.45 4.83 3.36
N LEU A 246 -2.61 4.28 3.77
CA LEU A 246 -3.53 4.93 4.72
C LEU A 246 -2.90 5.17 6.09
N LEU A 247 -2.11 4.22 6.61
CA LEU A 247 -1.39 4.39 7.86
C LEU A 247 -0.32 5.48 7.72
N GLU A 248 0.46 5.44 6.64
CA GLU A 248 1.56 6.38 6.38
C GLU A 248 1.04 7.81 6.17
N ARG A 249 0.01 8.01 5.32
CA ARG A 249 -0.62 9.32 5.07
C ARG A 249 -1.35 9.90 6.28
N SER A 250 -1.80 9.05 7.20
CA SER A 250 -2.44 9.48 8.46
C SER A 250 -1.44 9.66 9.62
N ASN A 251 -0.13 9.64 9.32
CA ASN A 251 0.98 9.79 10.27
C ASN A 251 0.98 8.74 11.41
N ILE A 252 0.45 7.54 11.17
CA ILE A 252 0.45 6.44 12.13
C ILE A 252 1.83 5.74 12.06
N PRO A 253 2.65 5.74 13.14
CA PRO A 253 3.94 5.08 13.11
C PRO A 253 3.77 3.56 13.03
N ILE A 254 4.40 2.90 12.06
CA ILE A 254 4.35 1.44 11.90
C ILE A 254 5.57 0.76 12.55
N ALA A 255 6.75 1.37 12.47
CA ALA A 255 7.99 0.79 12.99
C ALA A 255 7.96 0.59 14.51
N GLY A 256 8.32 -0.61 14.96
CA GLY A 256 8.33 -1.00 16.37
C GLY A 256 6.95 -1.23 16.99
N LYS A 257 5.85 -1.15 16.22
CA LYS A 257 4.50 -1.40 16.71
C LYS A 257 4.11 -2.87 16.69
N SER A 258 3.18 -3.25 17.56
CA SER A 258 2.43 -4.50 17.45
C SER A 258 1.31 -4.33 16.43
N ALA A 259 1.27 -5.19 15.42
CA ALA A 259 0.24 -5.14 14.39
C ALA A 259 -0.45 -6.52 14.24
N VAL A 260 -1.78 -6.50 14.13
CA VAL A 260 -2.59 -7.70 13.88
C VAL A 260 -3.26 -7.59 12.52
N VAL A 261 -3.12 -8.63 11.69
CA VAL A 261 -3.90 -8.79 10.47
C VAL A 261 -4.93 -9.90 10.70
N VAL A 262 -6.22 -9.55 10.61
CA VAL A 262 -7.33 -10.49 10.76
C VAL A 262 -7.74 -10.97 9.37
N GLY A 263 -7.17 -12.10 8.94
CA GLY A 263 -7.29 -12.64 7.59
C GLY A 263 -5.94 -13.05 6.99
N ARG A 264 -5.94 -14.07 6.13
CA ARG A 264 -4.74 -14.61 5.47
C ARG A 264 -4.95 -14.97 4.00
N SER A 265 -5.82 -14.22 3.32
CA SER A 265 -6.02 -14.36 1.87
C SER A 265 -4.73 -14.04 1.11
N ASN A 266 -4.53 -14.69 -0.04
CA ASN A 266 -3.36 -14.46 -0.90
C ASN A 266 -3.29 -13.01 -1.40
N ILE A 267 -4.44 -12.36 -1.61
CA ILE A 267 -4.55 -11.03 -2.22
C ILE A 267 -4.59 -9.85 -1.22
N VAL A 268 -4.89 -10.08 0.07
CA VAL A 268 -4.95 -9.03 1.10
C VAL A 268 -4.19 -9.41 2.37
N GLY A 269 -4.67 -10.40 3.12
CA GLY A 269 -4.18 -10.63 4.49
C GLY A 269 -2.69 -10.98 4.56
N THR A 270 -2.25 -11.92 3.74
CA THR A 270 -0.85 -12.35 3.66
C THR A 270 0.08 -11.20 3.19
N PRO A 271 -0.16 -10.52 2.06
CA PRO A 271 0.65 -9.37 1.65
C PRO A 271 0.59 -8.17 2.62
N ALA A 272 -0.54 -7.90 3.28
CA ALA A 272 -0.63 -6.86 4.31
C ALA A 272 0.34 -7.14 5.48
N ALA A 273 0.37 -8.39 5.95
CA ALA A 273 1.28 -8.81 7.02
C ALA A 273 2.76 -8.65 6.61
N MET A 274 3.11 -9.00 5.37
CA MET A 274 4.46 -8.84 4.83
C MET A 274 4.86 -7.36 4.69
N LEU A 275 3.95 -6.48 4.26
CA LEU A 275 4.23 -5.05 4.16
C LEU A 275 4.46 -4.41 5.54
N LEU A 276 3.61 -4.71 6.52
CA LEU A 276 3.79 -4.27 7.90
C LEU A 276 5.14 -4.75 8.48
N GLN A 277 5.51 -6.01 8.23
CA GLN A 277 6.80 -6.56 8.62
C GLN A 277 7.97 -5.82 7.95
N ARG A 278 7.88 -5.51 6.64
CA ARG A 278 8.86 -4.67 5.94
C ARG A 278 8.99 -3.25 6.49
N ARG A 279 7.94 -2.73 7.13
CA ARG A 279 7.94 -1.45 7.87
C ARG A 279 8.38 -1.60 9.34
N ASN A 280 8.96 -2.73 9.71
CA ASN A 280 9.47 -3.05 11.05
C ASN A 280 8.39 -3.16 12.15
N ALA A 281 7.14 -3.50 11.80
CA ALA A 281 6.15 -3.91 12.80
C ALA A 281 6.38 -5.37 13.24
N THR A 282 6.03 -5.67 14.49
CA THR A 282 5.86 -7.04 14.99
C THR A 282 4.47 -7.51 14.62
N VAL A 283 4.36 -8.43 13.65
CA VAL A 283 3.07 -8.80 13.04
C VAL A 283 2.56 -10.15 13.54
N THR A 284 1.29 -10.20 13.94
CA THR A 284 0.54 -11.43 14.23
C THR A 284 -0.59 -11.58 13.19
N VAL A 285 -0.75 -12.78 12.61
CA VAL A 285 -1.84 -13.08 11.67
C VAL A 285 -2.89 -13.93 12.38
N VAL A 286 -4.12 -13.42 12.44
CA VAL A 286 -5.29 -14.07 13.01
C VAL A 286 -6.17 -14.62 11.88
N HIS A 287 -6.77 -15.78 12.07
CA HIS A 287 -7.57 -16.47 11.06
C HIS A 287 -8.63 -17.38 11.68
N SER A 288 -9.51 -17.97 10.87
CA SER A 288 -10.64 -18.84 11.32
C SER A 288 -10.28 -20.03 12.22
N ARG A 289 -9.01 -20.43 12.30
CA ARG A 289 -8.49 -21.48 13.21
C ARG A 289 -7.71 -20.94 14.41
N THR A 290 -7.74 -19.62 14.65
CA THR A 290 -7.08 -19.00 15.82
C THR A 290 -8.06 -19.05 16.99
N PRO A 291 -7.75 -19.77 18.09
CA PRO A 291 -8.57 -19.69 19.29
C PRO A 291 -8.40 -18.31 19.96
N ASN A 292 -9.49 -17.77 20.49
CA ASN A 292 -9.53 -16.50 21.23
C ASN A 292 -8.82 -15.34 20.49
N PRO A 293 -9.23 -15.03 19.24
CA PRO A 293 -8.60 -14.01 18.39
C PRO A 293 -8.52 -12.63 19.06
N GLU A 294 -9.50 -12.30 19.91
CA GLU A 294 -9.59 -11.06 20.68
C GLU A 294 -8.40 -10.84 21.62
N LYS A 295 -7.72 -11.92 22.06
CA LYS A 295 -6.49 -11.80 22.86
C LYS A 295 -5.40 -11.03 22.12
N TYR A 296 -5.18 -11.39 20.86
CA TYR A 296 -4.11 -10.80 20.04
C TYR A 296 -4.47 -9.37 19.61
N ILE A 297 -5.74 -9.15 19.25
CA ILE A 297 -6.24 -7.84 18.79
C ILE A 297 -6.13 -6.80 19.92
N ARG A 298 -6.36 -7.20 21.18
CA ARG A 298 -6.35 -6.30 22.36
C ARG A 298 -4.96 -5.76 22.74
N GLU A 299 -3.89 -6.38 22.23
CA GLU A 299 -2.51 -5.92 22.44
C GLU A 299 -1.97 -5.09 21.27
N ALA A 300 -2.67 -5.07 20.13
CA ALA A 300 -2.22 -4.46 18.88
C ALA A 300 -2.33 -2.92 18.87
N ASP A 301 -1.28 -2.25 18.38
CA ASP A 301 -1.32 -0.82 18.06
C ASP A 301 -1.99 -0.55 16.71
N ILE A 302 -1.93 -1.53 15.79
CA ILE A 302 -2.49 -1.48 14.43
C ILE A 302 -3.31 -2.75 14.18
N VAL A 303 -4.55 -2.61 13.70
CA VAL A 303 -5.40 -3.71 13.28
C VAL A 303 -5.78 -3.53 11.81
N ILE A 304 -5.47 -4.53 10.96
CA ILE A 304 -5.99 -4.61 9.59
C ILE A 304 -7.02 -5.75 9.56
N ALA A 305 -8.31 -5.42 9.40
CA ALA A 305 -9.40 -6.38 9.32
C ALA A 305 -9.71 -6.71 7.85
N ALA A 306 -9.50 -7.96 7.45
CA ALA A 306 -9.60 -8.44 6.06
C ALA A 306 -10.03 -9.92 6.00
N CYS A 307 -11.06 -10.27 6.78
CA CYS A 307 -11.62 -11.61 6.92
C CYS A 307 -12.92 -11.85 6.13
N GLY A 308 -13.61 -10.79 5.69
CA GLY A 308 -14.86 -10.88 4.94
C GLY A 308 -16.03 -11.38 5.79
N VAL A 309 -16.15 -10.88 7.02
CA VAL A 309 -17.19 -11.27 7.99
C VAL A 309 -17.69 -10.01 8.70
N ALA A 310 -18.93 -9.62 8.38
CA ALA A 310 -19.55 -8.40 8.88
C ALA A 310 -19.50 -8.26 10.41
N ASN A 311 -18.94 -7.15 10.91
CA ASN A 311 -18.88 -6.82 12.34
C ASN A 311 -18.21 -7.90 13.23
N PHE A 312 -17.27 -8.67 12.68
CA PHE A 312 -16.52 -9.71 13.40
C PHE A 312 -15.64 -9.12 14.51
N VAL A 313 -14.87 -8.06 14.23
CA VAL A 313 -14.02 -7.40 15.22
C VAL A 313 -14.88 -6.44 16.05
N ARG A 314 -14.96 -6.67 17.36
CA ARG A 314 -15.77 -5.89 18.31
C ARG A 314 -14.96 -4.80 19.00
N GLY A 315 -15.63 -3.77 19.52
CA GLY A 315 -14.94 -2.63 20.15
C GLY A 315 -14.12 -3.02 21.39
N ASP A 316 -14.60 -3.97 22.20
CA ASP A 316 -13.93 -4.46 23.41
C ASP A 316 -12.73 -5.39 23.13
N TRP A 317 -12.51 -5.73 21.86
CA TRP A 317 -11.32 -6.44 21.39
C TRP A 317 -10.18 -5.48 21.05
N LEU A 318 -10.46 -4.20 20.83
CA LEU A 318 -9.47 -3.22 20.42
C LEU A 318 -8.70 -2.67 21.61
N LYS A 319 -7.42 -2.38 21.38
CA LYS A 319 -6.59 -1.60 22.30
C LYS A 319 -7.03 -0.13 22.25
N PRO A 320 -7.26 0.54 23.40
CA PRO A 320 -7.52 1.98 23.41
C PRO A 320 -6.43 2.77 22.67
N GLY A 321 -6.84 3.64 21.74
CA GLY A 321 -5.94 4.44 20.93
C GLY A 321 -5.30 3.74 19.72
N CYS A 322 -5.65 2.48 19.41
CA CYS A 322 -5.11 1.80 18.22
C CYS A 322 -5.58 2.40 16.89
N ALA A 323 -4.84 2.14 15.83
CA ALA A 323 -5.27 2.40 14.45
C ALA A 323 -6.00 1.18 13.87
N VAL A 324 -7.14 1.41 13.21
CA VAL A 324 -7.96 0.35 12.61
C VAL A 324 -8.17 0.62 11.12
N ILE A 325 -7.68 -0.30 10.29
CA ILE A 325 -7.93 -0.35 8.85
C ILE A 325 -8.91 -1.49 8.58
N ASP A 326 -10.14 -1.13 8.25
CA ASP A 326 -11.20 -2.05 7.86
C ASP A 326 -11.25 -2.19 6.34
N VAL A 327 -10.85 -3.37 5.86
CA VAL A 327 -10.83 -3.76 4.45
C VAL A 327 -12.12 -4.47 4.05
N GLY A 328 -12.93 -4.91 5.01
CA GLY A 328 -14.15 -5.68 4.78
C GLY A 328 -15.15 -4.93 3.92
N ILE A 329 -15.83 -5.63 3.01
CA ILE A 329 -16.96 -5.09 2.25
C ILE A 329 -18.06 -6.15 2.24
N ASN A 330 -18.93 -6.07 3.24
CA ASN A 330 -20.00 -7.03 3.47
C ASN A 330 -21.35 -6.37 3.16
N ALA A 331 -22.18 -7.01 2.33
CA ALA A 331 -23.56 -6.58 2.11
C ALA A 331 -24.46 -7.12 3.23
N VAL A 332 -25.19 -6.24 3.91
CA VAL A 332 -26.14 -6.58 4.97
C VAL A 332 -27.48 -5.93 4.64
N ASP A 333 -28.55 -6.72 4.66
CA ASP A 333 -29.90 -6.28 4.35
C ASP A 333 -30.32 -5.08 5.21
N ASP A 334 -30.87 -4.07 4.55
CA ASP A 334 -31.29 -2.81 5.13
C ASP A 334 -32.40 -2.21 4.25
N PRO A 335 -33.68 -2.45 4.60
CA PRO A 335 -34.81 -1.96 3.80
C PRO A 335 -34.93 -0.43 3.79
N THR A 336 -34.16 0.30 4.61
CA THR A 336 -34.11 1.77 4.56
C THR A 336 -33.26 2.30 3.40
N LYS A 337 -32.43 1.45 2.78
CA LYS A 337 -31.57 1.85 1.65
C LYS A 337 -32.25 1.54 0.32
N LYS A 338 -32.06 2.44 -0.66
CA LYS A 338 -32.55 2.28 -2.04
C LYS A 338 -32.12 0.96 -2.73
N ARG A 339 -31.04 0.33 -2.27
CA ARG A 339 -30.54 -0.96 -2.80
C ARG A 339 -31.12 -2.19 -2.08
N GLY A 340 -31.87 -2.02 -1.00
CA GLY A 340 -32.30 -3.09 -0.09
C GLY A 340 -31.22 -3.54 0.92
N TYR A 341 -30.01 -3.01 0.83
CA TYR A 341 -28.88 -3.35 1.69
C TYR A 341 -27.93 -2.17 1.92
N ARG A 342 -27.17 -2.24 3.02
CA ARG A 342 -26.01 -1.39 3.32
C ARG A 342 -24.71 -2.18 3.17
N LEU A 343 -23.61 -1.48 2.92
CA LEU A 343 -22.27 -2.05 3.02
C LEU A 343 -21.72 -1.76 4.42
N VAL A 344 -21.17 -2.78 5.07
CA VAL A 344 -20.47 -2.69 6.36
C VAL A 344 -19.13 -3.41 6.28
N GLY A 345 -18.21 -3.04 7.16
CA GLY A 345 -16.88 -3.65 7.22
C GLY A 345 -16.83 -4.91 8.06
N ASP A 346 -15.61 -5.39 8.30
CA ASP A 346 -15.32 -6.51 9.20
C ASP A 346 -15.27 -6.07 10.67
N VAL A 347 -15.21 -4.76 10.94
CA VAL A 347 -15.20 -4.16 12.27
C VAL A 347 -16.59 -3.62 12.61
N CYS A 348 -17.04 -3.80 13.84
CA CYS A 348 -18.24 -3.15 14.35
C CYS A 348 -17.95 -1.66 14.60
N PHE A 349 -18.14 -0.85 13.56
CA PHE A 349 -17.70 0.55 13.52
C PHE A 349 -18.29 1.40 14.67
N GLU A 350 -19.58 1.22 15.00
CA GLU A 350 -20.28 1.94 16.06
C GLU A 350 -19.78 1.62 17.49
N GLU A 351 -19.01 0.54 17.65
CA GLU A 351 -18.28 0.20 18.87
C GLU A 351 -16.83 0.67 18.79
N ALA A 352 -16.16 0.37 17.68
CA ALA A 352 -14.74 0.63 17.49
C ALA A 352 -14.38 2.13 17.49
N VAL A 353 -15.26 3.00 16.99
CA VAL A 353 -15.09 4.46 17.00
C VAL A 353 -14.99 5.06 18.42
N LYS A 354 -15.36 4.30 19.47
CA LYS A 354 -15.27 4.73 20.87
C LYS A 354 -13.99 4.26 21.58
N VAL A 355 -13.13 3.51 20.87
CA VAL A 355 -11.94 2.84 21.44
C VAL A 355 -10.69 3.08 20.62
N ALA A 356 -10.78 3.04 19.28
CA ALA A 356 -9.67 3.33 18.38
C ALA A 356 -9.24 4.80 18.50
N GLY A 357 -7.96 5.08 18.24
CA GLY A 357 -7.46 6.45 18.06
C GLY A 357 -7.73 6.96 16.65
N GLN A 358 -7.61 6.08 15.66
CA GLN A 358 -7.97 6.37 14.26
C GLN A 358 -8.64 5.15 13.60
N ILE A 359 -9.63 5.36 12.73
CA ILE A 359 -10.37 4.28 12.06
C ILE A 359 -10.79 4.65 10.64
N THR A 360 -10.69 3.70 9.70
CA THR A 360 -11.29 3.84 8.36
C THR A 360 -12.79 3.50 8.37
N PRO A 361 -13.66 4.30 7.74
CA PRO A 361 -15.07 3.94 7.56
C PRO A 361 -15.26 2.94 6.42
N VAL A 362 -16.32 2.12 6.50
CA VAL A 362 -16.81 1.31 5.38
C VAL A 362 -18.27 1.71 5.07
N PRO A 363 -18.57 2.17 3.84
CA PRO A 363 -17.65 2.51 2.75
C PRO A 363 -16.88 3.81 3.01
N GLY A 364 -15.78 4.04 2.28
CA GLY A 364 -15.02 5.30 2.28
C GLY A 364 -13.52 5.14 2.58
N GLY A 365 -13.13 4.10 3.29
CA GLY A 365 -11.74 3.77 3.63
C GLY A 365 -10.96 3.12 2.49
N VAL A 366 -10.79 1.81 2.55
CA VAL A 366 -9.81 1.08 1.71
C VAL A 366 -10.24 0.96 0.24
N GLY A 367 -11.53 0.90 -0.05
CA GLY A 367 -12.06 0.72 -1.42
C GLY A 367 -11.54 1.75 -2.46
N PRO A 368 -11.65 3.07 -2.21
CA PRO A 368 -11.05 4.10 -3.05
C PRO A 368 -9.53 3.97 -3.20
N MET A 369 -8.82 3.60 -2.13
CA MET A 369 -7.36 3.43 -2.14
C MET A 369 -6.92 2.28 -3.05
N THR A 370 -7.67 1.17 -3.12
CA THR A 370 -7.39 0.07 -4.04
C THR A 370 -7.31 0.56 -5.50
N ILE A 371 -8.17 1.49 -5.92
CA ILE A 371 -8.12 2.06 -7.27
C ILE A 371 -6.92 3.00 -7.43
N ALA A 372 -6.65 3.86 -6.45
CA ALA A 372 -5.47 4.74 -6.49
C ALA A 372 -4.16 3.94 -6.60
N MET A 373 -4.04 2.82 -5.87
CA MET A 373 -2.87 1.94 -5.91
C MET A 373 -2.73 1.16 -7.21
N LEU A 374 -3.83 0.79 -7.87
CA LEU A 374 -3.80 0.19 -9.20
C LEU A 374 -3.25 1.16 -10.26
N LEU A 375 -3.67 2.43 -10.19
CA LEU A 375 -3.16 3.49 -11.08
C LEU A 375 -1.68 3.80 -10.79
N GLN A 376 -1.29 3.82 -9.52
CA GLN A 376 0.10 3.96 -9.08
C GLN A 376 0.98 2.79 -9.59
N ASN A 377 0.51 1.54 -9.46
CA ASN A 377 1.20 0.37 -10.01
C ASN A 377 1.29 0.46 -11.55
N THR A 378 0.26 0.94 -12.24
CA THR A 378 0.29 1.15 -13.70
C THR A 378 1.34 2.20 -14.10
N LEU A 379 1.46 3.31 -13.35
CA LEU A 379 2.50 4.32 -13.56
C LEU A 379 3.90 3.74 -13.31
N GLU A 380 4.09 2.94 -12.25
CA GLU A 380 5.34 2.23 -11.95
C GLU A 380 5.73 1.25 -13.08
N GLY A 381 4.77 0.50 -13.63
CA GLY A 381 4.98 -0.39 -14.77
C GLY A 381 5.37 0.36 -16.03
N ALA A 382 4.69 1.47 -16.33
CA ALA A 382 5.03 2.33 -17.48
C ALA A 382 6.43 2.95 -17.37
N LYS A 383 6.83 3.40 -16.16
CA LYS A 383 8.19 3.88 -15.88
C LYS A 383 9.24 2.81 -16.20
N LYS A 384 9.06 1.58 -15.69
CA LYS A 384 9.96 0.45 -15.95
C LYS A 384 10.05 0.10 -17.44
N ALA A 385 8.93 0.08 -18.16
CA ALA A 385 8.90 -0.20 -19.60
C ALA A 385 9.67 0.87 -20.40
N TYR A 386 9.41 2.15 -20.12
CA TYR A 386 10.06 3.27 -20.79
C TYR A 386 11.58 3.31 -20.55
N GLU A 387 12.04 3.03 -19.32
CA GLU A 387 13.46 2.89 -18.98
C GLU A 387 14.15 1.73 -19.73
N GLN A 388 13.41 0.65 -20.00
CA GLN A 388 13.86 -0.49 -20.80
C GLN A 388 13.81 -0.21 -22.32
N GLY A 389 13.17 0.89 -22.74
CA GLY A 389 12.96 1.23 -24.15
C GLY A 389 12.02 0.29 -24.88
N LYS A 390 11.04 -0.26 -24.16
CA LYS A 390 9.94 -1.08 -24.68
C LYS A 390 8.76 -0.20 -25.13
#